data_AF-A0A523QZQ5-F1
#
_entry.id   AF-A0A523QZQ5-F1
#
_cell.length_a   1.000
_cell.length_b   1.000
_cell.length_c   1.000
_cell.angle_alpha   90.00
_cell.angle_beta   90.00
_cell.angle_gamma   90.00
#
_symmetry.space_group_name_H-M   'P 1'
#
loop_
_entity.id
_entity.type
_entity.pdbx_description
1 polymer ?
#
loop_
_entity_poly.entity_id
_entity_poly.type
_entity_poly.pdbx_seq_one_letter_code
_entity_poly.pdbx_strand_id
1 'polypeptide(L)'
;MDEVTLKKAAVKYGNAVANVVSMYHHLSKSTGDRPFELEVSVDETEQPTSHAEHIYIASELKRLGVRWISLAPRYIGTFEKGVDYIGDLAAFENDIA
;
A
#
# COMPACT_ATOMS: atom_id res chain seq x y z
N MET A 1 8.68 8.68 -12.60
CA MET A 1 9.51 8.32 -11.44
C MET A 1 10.94 8.11 -11.93
N ASP A 2 11.93 8.77 -11.33
CA ASP A 2 13.34 8.56 -11.67
C ASP A 2 13.87 7.21 -11.11
N GLU A 3 15.05 6.80 -11.58
CA GLU A 3 15.64 5.51 -11.23
C GLU A 3 15.93 5.34 -9.74
N VAL A 4 16.40 6.39 -9.06
CA VAL A 4 16.74 6.32 -7.63
C VAL A 4 15.46 6.16 -6.80
N THR A 5 14.43 6.94 -7.11
CA THR A 5 13.13 6.83 -6.44
C THR A 5 12.49 5.46 -6.66
N LEU A 6 12.55 4.95 -7.90
CA LEU A 6 12.06 3.60 -8.22
C LEU A 6 12.80 2.52 -7.41
N LYS A 7 14.13 2.58 -7.35
CA LYS A 7 14.92 1.60 -6.58
C LYS A 7 14.62 1.66 -5.09
N LYS A 8 14.45 2.85 -4.52
CA LYS A 8 14.05 3.01 -3.11
C LYS A 8 12.69 2.36 -2.83
N ALA A 9 11.69 2.64 -3.66
CA ALA A 9 10.37 2.03 -3.53
C ALA A 9 10.43 0.50 -3.67
N ALA A 10 11.21 0.00 -4.64
CA ALA A 10 11.40 -1.43 -4.83
C ALA A 10 12.09 -2.12 -3.66
N VAL A 11 13.10 -1.48 -3.05
CA VAL A 11 13.75 -2.00 -1.85
C VAL A 11 12.79 -2.04 -0.67
N LYS A 12 12.01 -0.98 -0.46
CA LYS A 12 11.08 -0.88 0.68
C LYS A 12 9.88 -1.83 0.55
N TYR A 13 9.28 -1.92 -0.64
CA TYR A 13 7.99 -2.61 -0.84
C TYR A 13 8.03 -3.85 -1.73
N GLY A 14 9.14 -4.17 -2.40
CA GLY A 14 9.20 -5.31 -3.32
C GLY A 14 8.85 -6.65 -2.67
N ASN A 15 9.34 -6.89 -1.44
CA ASN A 15 8.99 -8.09 -0.67
C ASN A 15 7.52 -8.10 -0.23
N ALA A 16 6.96 -6.93 0.14
CA ALA A 16 5.56 -6.81 0.50
C ALA A 16 4.65 -7.11 -0.70
N VAL A 17 4.98 -6.58 -1.88
CA VAL A 17 4.28 -6.89 -3.14
C VAL A 17 4.31 -8.39 -3.43
N ALA A 18 5.49 -9.02 -3.34
CA ALA A 18 5.61 -10.46 -3.56
C ALA A 18 4.77 -11.28 -2.57
N ASN A 19 4.71 -10.86 -1.31
CA ASN A 19 3.88 -11.49 -0.29
C ASN A 19 2.38 -11.39 -0.62
N VAL A 20 1.90 -10.20 -0.97
CA VAL A 20 0.50 -9.98 -1.38
C VAL A 20 0.13 -10.83 -2.58
N VAL A 21 1.00 -10.91 -3.59
CA VAL A 21 0.78 -11.76 -4.79
C VAL A 21 0.64 -13.23 -4.39
N SER A 22 1.51 -13.72 -3.51
CA SER A 22 1.42 -15.09 -2.99
C SER A 22 0.10 -15.34 -2.25
N MET A 23 -0.32 -14.42 -1.38
CA MET A 23 -1.58 -14.51 -0.64
C MET A 23 -2.79 -14.47 -1.58
N TYR A 24 -2.79 -13.56 -2.57
CA TYR A 24 -3.86 -13.46 -3.56
C TYR A 24 -4.04 -14.76 -4.36
N HIS A 25 -2.94 -15.38 -4.80
CA HIS A 25 -3.00 -16.67 -5.50
C HIS A 25 -3.46 -17.80 -4.58
N HIS A 26 -3.08 -17.79 -3.31
CA HIS A 26 -3.56 -18.76 -2.34
C HIS A 26 -5.08 -18.61 -2.09
N LEU A 27 -5.56 -17.39 -1.91
CA LEU A 27 -6.99 -17.10 -1.76
C LEU A 27 -7.75 -17.53 -3.01
N SER A 28 -7.32 -17.10 -4.20
CA SER A 28 -7.96 -17.46 -5.47
C SER A 28 -8.09 -18.98 -5.69
N LYS A 29 -7.10 -19.77 -5.21
CA LYS A 29 -7.15 -21.22 -5.30
C LYS A 29 -8.03 -21.86 -4.23
N SER A 30 -8.06 -21.31 -3.02
CA SER A 30 -8.78 -21.89 -1.87
C SER A 30 -10.26 -21.49 -1.81
N THR A 31 -10.63 -20.35 -2.39
CA THR A 31 -12.04 -19.90 -2.43
C THR A 31 -12.83 -20.56 -3.56
N GLY A 32 -12.16 -21.05 -4.60
CA GLY A 32 -12.81 -21.57 -5.81
C GLY A 32 -13.63 -20.44 -6.48
N ASP A 33 -14.89 -20.73 -6.79
CA ASP A 33 -15.80 -19.75 -7.42
C ASP A 33 -16.40 -18.73 -6.43
N ARG A 34 -16.11 -18.86 -5.13
CA ARG A 34 -16.64 -17.90 -4.15
C ARG A 34 -15.91 -16.57 -4.29
N PRO A 35 -16.64 -15.44 -4.37
CA PRO A 35 -16.02 -14.13 -4.43
C PRO A 35 -15.29 -13.81 -3.13
N PHE A 36 -14.22 -13.04 -3.23
CA PHE A 36 -13.53 -12.45 -2.09
C PHE A 36 -13.08 -11.03 -2.46
N GLU A 37 -12.95 -10.20 -1.43
CA GLU A 37 -12.37 -8.87 -1.53
C GLU A 37 -10.99 -8.90 -0.86
N LEU A 38 -10.03 -8.25 -1.50
CA LEU A 38 -8.68 -8.09 -0.97
C LEU A 38 -8.43 -6.61 -0.74
N GLU A 39 -8.13 -6.27 0.50
CA GLU A 39 -7.50 -5.01 0.88
C GLU A 39 -6.00 -5.23 1.05
N VAL A 40 -5.21 -4.25 0.63
CA VAL A 40 -3.76 -4.22 0.88
C VAL A 40 -3.47 -3.08 1.85
N SER A 41 -2.85 -3.35 2.99
CA SER A 41 -2.53 -2.32 3.98
C SER A 41 -1.03 -2.21 4.23
N VAL A 42 -0.54 -0.97 4.30
CA VAL A 42 0.83 -0.60 4.70
C VAL A 42 0.83 0.59 5.68
N ASP A 43 -0.31 0.85 6.31
CA ASP A 43 -0.58 1.95 7.25
C ASP A 43 0.09 1.79 8.62
N GLU A 44 0.44 0.57 9.02
CA GLU A 44 1.17 0.26 10.26
C GLU A 44 2.70 0.15 10.02
N THR A 45 3.27 1.04 9.20
CA THR A 45 4.71 1.11 8.94
C THR A 45 5.36 2.32 9.60
N GLU A 46 6.65 2.20 9.97
CA GLU A 46 7.39 3.29 10.65
C GLU A 46 7.52 4.55 9.80
N GLN A 47 7.63 4.39 8.48
CA GLN A 47 7.84 5.50 7.56
C GLN A 47 6.59 5.75 6.72
N PRO A 48 6.19 7.02 6.50
CA PRO A 48 5.14 7.36 5.56
C PRO A 48 5.35 6.73 4.19
N THR A 49 4.24 6.40 3.54
CA THR A 49 4.20 5.89 2.18
C THR A 49 4.15 7.07 1.24
N SER A 50 5.26 7.35 0.55
CA SER A 50 5.27 8.44 -0.43
C SER A 50 4.38 8.12 -1.64
N HIS A 51 3.94 9.15 -2.37
CA HIS A 51 3.20 8.99 -3.63
C HIS A 51 3.88 8.06 -4.64
N ALA A 52 5.20 8.17 -4.76
CA ALA A 52 5.98 7.31 -5.66
C ALA A 52 5.96 5.84 -5.21
N GLU A 53 6.02 5.59 -3.90
CA GLU A 53 5.88 4.26 -3.31
C GLU A 53 4.47 3.70 -3.48
N HIS A 54 3.44 4.52 -3.30
CA HIS A 54 2.04 4.14 -3.56
C HIS A 54 1.87 3.72 -5.03
N ILE A 55 2.36 4.52 -5.98
CA ILE A 55 2.35 4.18 -7.42
C ILE A 55 3.12 2.88 -7.67
N TYR A 56 4.28 2.69 -7.05
CA TYR A 56 5.07 1.46 -7.18
C TYR A 56 4.27 0.23 -6.74
N ILE A 57 3.68 0.24 -5.54
CA ILE A 57 2.87 -0.86 -5.01
C ILE A 57 1.70 -1.16 -5.96
N ALA A 58 0.90 -0.15 -6.30
CA ALA A 58 -0.28 -0.33 -7.15
C ALA A 58 0.09 -0.82 -8.56
N SER A 59 1.14 -0.27 -9.16
CA SER A 59 1.57 -0.68 -10.50
C SER A 59 2.10 -2.11 -10.53
N GLU A 60 2.88 -2.53 -9.53
CA GLU A 60 3.42 -3.88 -9.47
C GLU A 60 2.36 -4.93 -9.16
N LEU A 61 1.43 -4.65 -8.23
CA LEU A 61 0.28 -5.52 -7.98
C LEU A 61 -0.58 -5.70 -9.23
N LYS A 62 -0.83 -4.61 -9.97
CA LYS A 62 -1.54 -4.66 -11.25
C LYS A 62 -0.77 -5.48 -12.29
N ARG A 63 0.54 -5.23 -12.43
CA ARG A 63 1.42 -5.94 -13.37
C ARG A 63 1.46 -7.44 -13.09
N LEU A 64 1.35 -7.83 -11.82
CA LEU A 64 1.35 -9.22 -11.36
C LEU A 64 -0.06 -9.85 -11.29
N GLY A 65 -1.09 -9.13 -11.74
CA GLY A 65 -2.44 -9.67 -11.91
C GLY A 65 -3.27 -9.77 -10.62
N VAL A 66 -2.86 -9.08 -9.55
CA VAL A 66 -3.65 -8.99 -8.32
C VAL A 66 -4.86 -8.09 -8.55
N ARG A 67 -6.01 -8.47 -7.97
CA ARG A 67 -7.21 -7.62 -7.89
C ARG A 67 -7.45 -7.27 -6.43
N TRP A 68 -7.56 -5.99 -6.13
CA TRP A 68 -7.80 -5.47 -4.78
C TRP A 68 -8.87 -4.36 -4.85
N ILE A 69 -9.55 -4.15 -3.74
CA ILE A 69 -10.60 -3.12 -3.61
C ILE A 69 -10.07 -1.81 -3.01
N SER A 70 -9.05 -1.90 -2.16
CA SER A 70 -8.47 -0.77 -1.42
C SER A 70 -6.99 -1.00 -1.16
N LEU A 71 -6.25 0.11 -1.09
CA LEU A 71 -4.86 0.18 -0.64
C LEU A 71 -4.77 1.25 0.45
N ALA A 72 -4.43 0.86 1.67
CA ALA A 72 -4.32 1.75 2.81
C ALA A 72 -2.85 2.15 3.05
N PRO A 73 -2.42 3.37 2.67
CA PRO A 73 -1.06 3.84 2.89
C PRO A 73 -0.83 4.35 4.31
N ARG A 74 0.44 4.44 4.72
CA ARG A 74 0.85 5.23 5.90
C ARG A 74 0.95 6.70 5.51
N TYR A 75 -0.02 7.53 5.93
CA TYR A 75 0.06 8.98 5.75
C TYR A 75 1.12 9.64 6.63
N ILE A 76 1.46 10.90 6.35
CA ILE A 76 2.23 11.73 7.27
C ILE A 76 1.47 11.96 8.59
N GLY A 77 2.20 12.33 9.65
CA GLY A 77 1.65 12.43 10.99
C GLY A 77 1.29 11.06 11.59
N THR A 78 0.39 11.03 12.56
CA THR A 78 -0.06 9.77 13.19
C THR A 78 -1.56 9.74 13.42
N PHE A 79 -2.17 8.61 13.06
CA PHE A 79 -3.57 8.26 13.32
C PHE A 79 -3.64 7.24 14.46
N GLU A 80 -3.58 7.73 15.69
CA GLU A 80 -3.60 6.89 16.89
C GLU A 80 -5.03 6.50 17.29
N LYS A 81 -5.17 5.34 17.91
CA LYS A 81 -6.50 4.81 18.29
C LYS A 81 -7.16 5.70 19.35
N GLY A 82 -8.35 6.21 19.04
CA GLY A 82 -9.21 6.93 19.99
C GLY A 82 -8.86 8.40 20.21
N VAL A 83 -7.99 8.97 19.38
CA VAL A 83 -7.65 10.41 19.40
C VAL A 83 -7.75 10.99 17.99
N ASP A 84 -7.79 12.32 17.92
CA ASP A 84 -7.74 13.04 16.66
C ASP A 84 -6.33 12.96 16.02
N TYR A 85 -6.23 13.33 14.76
CA TYR A 85 -4.97 13.37 14.03
C TYR A 85 -3.92 14.20 14.75
N ILE A 86 -2.70 13.67 14.81
CA ILE A 86 -1.54 14.34 15.40
C ILE A 86 -0.54 14.65 14.28
N GLY A 87 -0.43 15.93 13.93
CA GLY A 87 0.49 16.43 12.91
C GLY A 87 0.09 17.81 12.38
N ASP A 88 0.72 18.23 11.29
CA ASP A 88 0.35 19.45 10.56
C ASP A 88 -0.79 19.12 9.58
N LEU A 89 -1.95 19.77 9.78
CA LEU A 89 -3.14 19.57 8.95
C LEU A 89 -2.96 20.09 7.53
N ALA A 90 -2.30 21.25 7.34
CA ALA A 90 -2.06 21.79 6.02
C ALA A 90 -1.06 20.92 5.24
N ALA A 91 -0.07 20.36 5.93
CA ALA A 91 0.82 19.38 5.32
C ALA A 91 0.06 18.10 4.92
N PHE A 92 -0.87 17.63 5.75
CA PHE A 92 -1.66 16.42 5.47
C PHE A 92 -2.62 16.63 4.29
N GLU A 93 -3.31 17.77 4.24
CA GLU A 93 -4.16 18.14 3.10
C GLU A 93 -3.38 18.17 1.77
N ASN A 94 -2.14 18.65 1.79
CA ASN A 94 -1.28 18.63 0.61
C ASN A 94 -0.74 17.23 0.25
N ASP A 95 -0.60 16.33 1.24
CA ASP A 95 -0.09 14.97 1.04
C ASP A 95 -1.17 13.99 0.58
N ILE A 96 -2.46 14.23 0.89
CA ILE A 96 -3.56 13.34 0.49
C ILE A 96 -4.18 13.68 -0.88
N ALA A 97 -3.90 14.86 -1.42
CA ALA A 97 -4.49 15.39 -2.65
C ALA A 97 -3.87 14.79 -3.93
#